data_AF-A0A076HSK1-F1
#
_entry.id   AF-A0A076HSK1-F1
#
_cell.length_a   1.000
_cell.length_b   1.000
_cell.length_c   1.000
_cell.angle_alpha   90.00
_cell.angle_beta   90.00
_cell.angle_gamma   90.00
#
_symmetry.space_group_name_H-M   'P 1'
#
loop_
_entity.id
_entity.type
_entity.pdbx_description
1 polymer ?
#
loop_
_entity_poly.entity_id
_entity_poly.type
_entity_poly.pdbx_seq_one_letter_code
_entity_poly.pdbx_strand_id
1 'polypeptide(L)'
;MANFRLSFAAGTILLFASAAHAQTQQPQATQQADAAQQPQSGTIIKMQCRPNRLLPHQQPLYVVNGKPLREDSLQSINPNDIEKIDILKDKKAVERFGPAAINGAVLITTKTGKR
;
A
#
# COMPACT_ATOMS: atom_id res chain seq x y z
N MET A 1 -16.95 55.97 -24.91
CA MET A 1 -17.23 54.68 -24.24
C MET A 1 -16.11 53.72 -24.57
N ALA A 2 -15.56 53.08 -23.53
CA ALA A 2 -14.22 52.53 -23.54
C ALA A 2 -14.05 51.31 -24.47
N ASN A 3 -12.87 51.30 -25.08
CA ASN A 3 -12.33 50.25 -25.90
C ASN A 3 -11.71 49.20 -24.96
N PHE A 4 -12.07 47.92 -25.08
CA PHE A 4 -11.28 46.87 -24.46
C PHE A 4 -10.82 45.87 -25.52
N ARG A 5 -9.56 46.08 -25.91
CA ARG A 5 -8.75 45.15 -26.69
C ARG A 5 -8.40 43.97 -25.78
N LEU A 6 -8.71 42.75 -26.20
CA LEU A 6 -7.95 41.58 -25.73
C LEU A 6 -7.37 40.83 -26.93
N SER A 7 -6.07 40.63 -26.81
CA SER A 7 -5.11 40.25 -27.82
C SER A 7 -4.96 38.73 -27.89
N PHE A 8 -4.84 38.22 -29.12
CA PHE A 8 -4.08 37.06 -29.60
C PHE A 8 -3.61 35.98 -28.60
N ALA A 9 -3.98 34.72 -28.90
CA ALA A 9 -3.02 33.62 -28.95
C ALA A 9 -3.48 32.62 -30.02
N ALA A 10 -2.52 32.15 -30.81
CA ALA A 10 -2.73 31.26 -31.94
C ALA A 10 -3.44 29.95 -31.58
N GLY A 11 -4.20 29.41 -32.54
CA GLY A 11 -4.62 28.02 -32.54
C GLY A 11 -6.13 27.82 -32.44
N THR A 12 -6.77 27.80 -33.61
CA THR A 12 -7.76 26.77 -33.97
C THR A 12 -8.86 26.44 -32.96
N ILE A 13 -10.12 26.79 -33.28
CA ILE A 13 -11.17 25.77 -33.41
C ILE A 13 -12.05 26.16 -34.59
N LEU A 14 -12.07 25.23 -35.53
CA LEU A 14 -12.70 25.29 -36.81
C LEU A 14 -14.20 25.01 -36.61
N LEU A 15 -15.05 25.98 -36.97
CA LEU A 15 -16.49 25.79 -37.06
C LEU A 15 -16.79 24.95 -38.31
N PHE A 16 -16.84 23.62 -38.18
CA PHE A 16 -17.42 22.77 -39.22
C PHE A 16 -18.87 22.45 -38.91
N ALA A 17 -19.70 22.93 -39.83
CA ALA A 17 -21.08 22.57 -40.00
C ALA A 17 -21.27 21.06 -40.21
N SER A 18 -22.44 20.59 -39.76
CA SER A 18 -23.34 19.65 -40.43
C SER A 18 -22.73 18.66 -41.43
N ALA A 19 -22.73 17.38 -41.05
CA ALA A 19 -22.95 16.27 -41.98
C ALA A 19 -23.54 15.08 -41.22
N ALA A 20 -24.73 14.65 -41.63
CA ALA A 20 -25.33 13.39 -41.19
C ALA A 20 -24.39 12.21 -41.50
N HIS A 21 -23.93 11.50 -40.47
CA HIS A 21 -23.35 10.16 -40.60
C HIS A 21 -23.71 9.36 -39.35
N ALA A 22 -24.52 8.32 -39.54
CA ALA A 22 -24.87 7.36 -38.52
C ALA A 22 -23.62 6.60 -38.03
N GLN A 23 -23.44 6.47 -36.70
CA GLN A 23 -22.71 5.35 -36.06
C GLN A 23 -22.85 5.38 -34.53
N THR A 24 -23.66 4.43 -34.02
CA THR A 24 -23.57 3.70 -32.75
C THR A 24 -22.71 4.26 -31.60
N GLN A 25 -23.36 4.75 -30.55
CA GLN A 25 -22.82 4.77 -29.20
C GLN A 25 -22.98 3.39 -28.56
N GLN A 26 -21.87 2.74 -28.19
CA GLN A 26 -21.88 1.56 -27.34
C GLN A 26 -22.18 1.99 -25.88
N PRO A 27 -23.23 1.47 -25.21
CA PRO A 27 -23.37 1.61 -23.77
C PRO A 27 -22.29 0.75 -23.07
N GLN A 28 -21.47 1.41 -22.25
CA GLN A 28 -20.53 0.76 -21.34
C GLN A 28 -21.30 -0.19 -20.41
N ALA A 29 -20.77 -1.40 -20.25
CA ALA A 29 -21.31 -2.46 -19.43
C ALA A 29 -21.39 -2.04 -17.95
N THR A 30 -22.60 -1.73 -17.48
CA THR A 30 -22.93 -1.85 -16.06
C THR A 30 -23.20 -3.33 -15.81
N GLN A 31 -22.25 -3.97 -15.12
CA GLN A 31 -22.31 -5.39 -14.78
C GLN A 31 -23.58 -5.69 -13.97
N GLN A 32 -24.31 -6.69 -14.46
CA GLN A 32 -25.55 -7.23 -13.92
C GLN A 32 -25.42 -7.61 -12.44
N ALA A 33 -26.37 -7.12 -11.65
CA ALA A 33 -26.70 -7.65 -10.34
C ALA A 33 -27.44 -8.99 -10.53
N ASP A 34 -26.69 -10.10 -10.51
CA ASP A 34 -27.28 -11.44 -10.39
C ASP A 34 -27.47 -11.78 -8.90
N ALA A 35 -28.57 -11.27 -8.34
CA ALA A 35 -29.16 -11.77 -7.10
C ALA A 35 -29.91 -13.08 -7.40
N ALA A 36 -29.16 -14.14 -7.71
CA ALA A 36 -29.70 -15.49 -7.86
C ALA A 36 -29.82 -16.17 -6.49
N GLN A 37 -31.03 -16.10 -5.95
CA GLN A 37 -31.72 -17.14 -5.17
C GLN A 37 -30.84 -18.07 -4.31
N GLN A 38 -30.84 -17.86 -2.99
CA GLN A 38 -30.51 -18.93 -2.05
C GLN A 38 -31.65 -19.97 -2.05
N PRO A 39 -31.44 -21.22 -2.50
CA PRO A 39 -32.37 -22.30 -2.20
C PRO A 39 -32.29 -22.60 -0.70
N GLN A 40 -33.34 -22.22 0.03
CA GLN A 40 -33.58 -22.66 1.40
C GLN A 40 -34.15 -24.08 1.36
N SER A 41 -33.31 -25.10 1.46
CA SER A 41 -33.61 -26.36 2.16
C SER A 41 -32.49 -27.37 1.96
N GLY A 42 -31.95 -27.84 3.06
CA GLY A 42 -30.77 -28.69 3.13
C GLY A 42 -29.67 -27.93 3.84
N THR A 43 -29.35 -28.32 5.07
CA THR A 43 -28.22 -27.81 5.84
C THR A 43 -26.92 -28.17 5.11
N ILE A 44 -26.58 -27.40 4.08
CA ILE A 44 -25.25 -27.42 3.48
C ILE A 44 -24.39 -26.54 4.38
N ILE A 45 -23.56 -27.17 5.21
CA ILE A 45 -22.49 -26.45 5.91
C ILE A 45 -21.53 -25.99 4.81
N LYS A 46 -21.73 -24.76 4.31
CA LYS A 46 -20.77 -24.10 3.44
C LYS A 46 -19.56 -23.76 4.32
N MET A 47 -18.66 -24.72 4.50
CA MET A 47 -17.33 -24.45 5.03
C MET A 47 -16.61 -23.55 4.02
N GLN A 48 -16.86 -22.26 4.15
CA GLN A 48 -16.03 -21.23 3.55
C GLN A 48 -14.72 -21.26 4.32
N CYS A 49 -13.76 -22.06 3.83
CA CYS A 49 -12.36 -21.89 4.17
C CYS A 49 -11.99 -20.46 3.77
N ARG A 50 -12.02 -19.54 4.72
CA ARG A 50 -11.45 -18.20 4.51
C ARG A 50 -10.00 -18.45 4.13
N PRO A 51 -9.51 -17.96 2.98
CA PRO A 51 -8.09 -17.98 2.74
C PRO A 51 -7.45 -17.25 3.91
N ASN A 52 -6.50 -17.92 4.59
CA ASN A 52 -5.70 -17.30 5.63
C ASN A 52 -5.19 -16.00 5.03
N ARG A 53 -5.72 -14.87 5.50
CA ARG A 53 -5.38 -13.55 5.00
C ARG A 53 -3.91 -13.40 5.34
N LEU A 54 -3.04 -13.65 4.37
CA LEU A 54 -1.63 -13.34 4.45
C LEU A 54 -1.59 -11.83 4.57
N LEU A 55 -1.60 -11.36 5.81
CA LEU A 55 -1.43 -9.95 6.12
C LEU A 55 -0.18 -9.49 5.37
N PRO A 56 -0.17 -8.28 4.79
CA PRO A 56 1.05 -7.72 4.23
C PRO A 56 2.15 -7.92 5.26
N HIS A 57 3.26 -8.53 4.84
CA HIS A 57 4.35 -8.98 5.70
C HIS A 57 4.75 -7.81 6.61
N GLN A 58 4.23 -7.78 7.84
CA GLN A 58 4.43 -6.68 8.78
C GLN A 58 5.81 -6.86 9.37
N GLN A 59 6.80 -6.39 8.62
CA GLN A 59 8.19 -6.48 9.02
C GLN A 59 8.41 -5.65 10.28
N PRO A 60 9.11 -6.20 11.28
CA PRO A 60 9.52 -5.44 12.45
C PRO A 60 10.61 -4.45 12.08
N LEU A 61 10.78 -3.41 12.89
CA LEU A 61 11.91 -2.49 12.76
C LEU A 61 13.17 -3.14 13.32
N TYR A 62 14.22 -3.27 12.50
CA TYR A 62 15.51 -3.75 12.97
C TYR A 62 16.36 -2.58 13.44
N VAL A 63 16.92 -2.70 14.64
CA VAL A 63 17.73 -1.67 15.28
C VAL A 63 19.05 -2.30 15.68
N VAL A 64 20.17 -1.74 15.24
CA VAL A 64 21.50 -2.23 15.56
C VAL A 64 22.26 -1.15 16.32
N ASN A 65 22.73 -1.48 17.54
CA ASN A 65 23.42 -0.53 18.41
C ASN A 65 22.63 0.78 18.63
N GLY A 66 21.31 0.67 18.73
CA GLY A 66 20.41 1.82 18.92
C GLY A 66 20.08 2.60 17.65
N LYS A 67 20.64 2.25 16.48
CA LYS A 67 20.32 2.89 15.20
C LYS A 67 19.38 2.02 14.37
N PRO A 68 18.25 2.55 13.85
CA PRO A 68 17.40 1.78 12.95
C PRO A 68 18.16 1.49 11.65
N LEU A 69 18.14 0.24 11.21
CA LEU A 69 18.71 -0.21 9.95
C LEU A 69 17.62 -0.51 8.94
N ARG A 70 17.93 -0.27 7.66
CA ARG A 70 17.15 -0.80 6.54
C ARG A 70 17.56 -2.24 6.27
N GLU A 71 16.64 -3.03 5.70
CA GLU A 71 16.85 -4.47 5.43
C GLU A 71 18.17 -4.77 4.73
N ASP A 72 18.55 -3.96 3.73
CA ASP A 72 19.77 -4.14 2.94
C ASP A 72 21.05 -4.13 3.79
N SER A 73 21.03 -3.43 4.93
CA SER A 73 22.20 -3.29 5.81
C SER A 73 22.34 -4.42 6.82
N LEU A 74 21.31 -5.24 7.03
CA LEU A 74 21.38 -6.35 7.99
C LEU A 74 22.25 -7.50 7.50
N GLN A 75 22.30 -7.72 6.18
CA GLN A 75 23.13 -8.78 5.59
C GLN A 75 24.63 -8.55 5.74
N SER A 76 25.03 -7.29 5.98
CA SER A 76 26.43 -6.91 6.20
C SER A 76 26.93 -7.26 7.62
N ILE A 77 26.03 -7.63 8.52
CA ILE A 77 26.38 -7.89 9.93
C ILE A 77 26.84 -9.34 10.06
N ASN A 78 28.05 -9.54 10.57
CA ASN A 78 28.56 -10.86 10.89
C ASN A 78 27.85 -11.41 12.15
N PRO A 79 27.25 -12.61 12.10
CA PRO A 79 26.58 -13.19 13.27
C PRO A 79 27.52 -13.43 14.46
N ASN A 80 28.83 -13.59 14.23
CA ASN A 80 29.81 -13.77 15.30
C ASN A 80 30.01 -12.50 16.16
N ASP A 81 29.70 -11.33 15.59
CA ASP A 81 29.82 -10.05 16.27
C ASP A 81 28.57 -9.68 17.08
N ILE A 82 27.50 -10.49 17.00
CA ILE A 82 26.29 -10.27 17.79
C ILE A 82 26.58 -10.64 19.25
N GLU A 83 26.33 -9.69 20.15
CA GLU A 83 26.38 -9.91 21.59
C GLU A 83 25.04 -10.44 22.09
N LYS A 84 23.95 -9.78 21.71
CA LYS A 84 22.59 -10.16 22.09
C LYS A 84 21.54 -9.64 21.12
N ILE A 85 20.40 -10.32 21.12
CA ILE A 85 19.20 -9.95 20.36
C ILE A 85 18.05 -9.81 21.36
N ASP A 86 17.46 -8.63 21.42
CA ASP A 86 16.30 -8.30 22.25
C ASP A 86 15.10 -8.02 21.34
N ILE A 87 13.92 -8.54 21.67
CA ILE A 87 12.70 -8.34 20.87
C ILE A 87 11.72 -7.51 21.70
N LEU A 88 11.39 -6.30 21.20
CA LEU A 88 10.40 -5.43 21.81
C LEU A 88 9.06 -5.59 21.09
N LYS A 89 8.03 -5.93 21.87
CA LYS A 89 6.66 -6.12 21.38
C LYS A 89 5.80 -4.88 21.62
N ASP A 90 4.94 -4.58 20.65
CA ASP A 90 3.84 -3.61 20.71
C ASP A 90 4.24 -2.22 21.23
N LYS A 91 3.87 -1.88 22.47
CA LYS A 91 4.05 -0.52 23.00
C LYS A 91 5.50 -0.16 23.28
N LYS A 92 6.32 -1.11 23.77
CA LYS A 92 7.70 -0.81 24.19
C LYS A 92 8.60 -0.44 23.01
N ALA A 93 8.30 -1.00 21.85
CA ALA A 93 9.00 -0.69 20.62
C ALA A 93 8.66 0.75 20.14
N VAL A 94 7.37 1.09 20.10
CA VAL A 94 6.89 2.41 19.69
C VAL A 94 7.34 3.52 20.65
N GLU A 95 7.35 3.27 21.97
CA GLU A 95 7.84 4.24 22.96
C GLU A 95 9.32 4.63 22.74
N ARG A 96 10.15 3.72 22.22
CA ARG A 96 11.59 3.97 22.03
C ARG A 96 11.96 4.40 20.62
N PHE A 97 11.26 3.91 19.59
CA PHE A 97 11.63 4.08 18.19
C PHE A 97 10.52 4.75 17.33
N GLY A 98 9.37 5.08 17.92
CA GLY A 98 8.29 5.79 17.25
C GLY A 98 7.43 4.92 16.32
N PRO A 99 6.67 5.54 15.39
CA PRO A 99 5.66 4.88 14.56
C PRO A 99 6.23 3.78 13.64
N ALA A 100 7.52 3.86 13.28
CA ALA A 100 8.18 2.85 12.46
C ALA A 100 8.26 1.48 13.15
N ALA A 101 8.13 1.43 14.48
CA ALA A 101 8.16 0.21 15.28
C ALA A 101 6.75 -0.27 15.68
N ILE A 102 5.71 0.14 14.96
CA ILE A 102 4.31 -0.26 15.25
C ILE A 102 4.09 -1.78 15.13
N ASN A 103 4.89 -2.44 14.28
CA ASN A 103 4.90 -3.89 14.12
C ASN A 103 5.89 -4.59 15.09
N GLY A 104 6.44 -3.85 16.05
CA GLY A 104 7.52 -4.30 16.94
C GLY A 104 8.92 -3.91 16.44
N ALA A 105 9.92 -4.17 17.28
CA ALA A 105 11.32 -3.94 16.95
C ALA A 105 12.22 -5.09 17.41
N VAL A 106 13.22 -5.42 16.59
CA VAL A 106 14.29 -6.37 16.91
C VAL A 106 15.57 -5.57 17.13
N LEU A 107 16.07 -5.58 18.36
CA LEU A 107 17.28 -4.88 18.77
C LEU A 107 18.45 -5.85 18.76
N ILE A 108 19.47 -5.50 18.00
CA ILE A 108 20.70 -6.27 17.87
C ILE A 108 21.80 -5.42 18.49
N THR A 109 22.48 -5.97 19.49
CA THR A 109 23.67 -5.34 20.08
C THR A 109 24.90 -6.06 19.57
N THR A 110 25.89 -5.34 19.04
CA THR A 110 27.15 -5.93 18.57
C THR A 110 28.29 -5.72 19.57
N LYS A 111 29.23 -6.67 19.62
CA LYS A 111 30.42 -6.65 20.50
C LYS A 111 31.37 -5.50 20.17
N THR A 112 31.43 -5.12 18.89
CA THR A 112 32.28 -4.05 18.36
C THR A 112 31.87 -2.65 18.84
N GLY A 113 30.61 -2.44 19.21
CA GLY A 113 30.14 -1.14 19.72
C GLY A 113 30.46 -0.86 21.19
N LYS A 114 31.05 -1.82 21.91
CA LYS A 114 31.33 -1.75 23.36
C LYS A 114 32.80 -1.54 23.73
N ARG A 115 33.68 -1.31 22.76
CA ARG A 115 35.12 -1.12 22.99
C ARG A 115 35.55 0.32 22.79
#